data_AF-A0A535H5M1-F1
#
_entry.id   AF-A0A535H5M1-F1
#
_cell.length_a   1.000
_cell.length_b   1.000
_cell.length_c   1.000
_cell.angle_alpha   90.00
_cell.angle_beta   90.00
_cell.angle_gamma   90.00
#
_symmetry.space_group_name_H-M   'P 1'
#
loop_
_entity.id
_entity.type
_entity.pdbx_description
1 polymer ?
#
loop_
_entity_poly.entity_id
_entity_poly.type
_entity_poly.pdbx_seq_one_letter_code
_entity_poly.pdbx_strand_id
1 'polypeptide(L)'
;MYRAIFGAVARRRYKTGLAALERGDCESPLGTSLHSKPALRLWCERLHRLLSAPRFELHDVVVQGWPWDLTMAIRASIHGTALGEPYRNEFGQFLRLRSMKVTEDYVIEDTQRFERLCRRLVAAGVAEAGAGPITDA
;
A
#
# COMPACT_ATOMS: atom_id res chain seq x y z
N MET A 1 8.51 -25.69 2.54
CA MET A 1 9.63 -25.09 1.77
C MET A 1 9.49 -23.58 1.54
N TYR A 2 8.28 -23.02 1.39
CA TYR A 2 8.10 -21.58 1.08
C TYR A 2 8.20 -20.60 2.29
N ARG A 3 8.10 -21.03 3.55
CA ARG A 3 8.06 -20.12 4.73
C ARG A 3 9.32 -19.25 4.94
N ALA A 4 10.52 -19.73 4.59
CA ALA A 4 11.76 -19.02 4.89
C ALA A 4 12.08 -17.89 3.91
N ILE A 5 11.76 -18.07 2.61
CA ILE A 5 12.04 -17.11 1.55
C ILE A 5 11.15 -15.85 1.69
N PHE A 6 9.89 -16.01 2.11
CA PHE A 6 8.93 -14.90 2.19
C PHE A 6 8.87 -14.20 3.55
N GLY A 7 9.49 -14.77 4.59
CA GLY A 7 9.67 -14.09 5.88
C GLY A 7 10.49 -12.80 5.79
N ALA A 8 11.20 -12.56 4.68
CA ALA A 8 11.94 -11.32 4.40
C ALA A 8 11.04 -10.22 3.79
N VAL A 9 10.09 -10.58 2.93
CA VAL A 9 9.05 -9.67 2.40
C VAL A 9 8.11 -9.25 3.54
N ALA A 10 7.87 -10.15 4.49
CA ALA A 10 7.01 -9.89 5.64
C ALA A 10 7.59 -8.96 6.72
N ARG A 11 8.90 -8.69 6.69
CA ARG A 11 9.59 -7.96 7.76
C ARG A 11 9.91 -6.51 7.34
N ARG A 12 8.96 -5.61 7.65
CA ARG A 12 9.20 -4.19 8.00
C ARG A 12 10.00 -3.30 7.02
N ARG A 13 10.04 -3.59 5.72
CA ARG A 13 10.81 -2.75 4.77
C ARG A 13 10.01 -2.38 3.51
N TYR A 14 9.02 -1.51 3.68
CA TYR A 14 8.21 -0.94 2.59
C TYR A 14 9.05 -0.27 1.49
N LYS A 15 10.18 0.37 1.85
CA LYS A 15 11.10 1.01 0.88
C LYS A 15 11.73 0.01 -0.11
N THR A 16 11.85 -1.26 0.25
CA THR A 16 12.44 -2.29 -0.62
C THR A 16 11.42 -2.86 -1.60
N GLY A 17 10.13 -2.94 -1.23
CA GLY A 17 9.05 -3.34 -2.13
C GLY A 17 8.85 -2.34 -3.28
N LEU A 18 8.92 -1.04 -3.00
CA LEU A 18 8.75 0.03 -3.98
C LEU A 18 9.78 -0.02 -5.14
N ALA A 19 10.98 -0.53 -4.89
CA ALA A 19 12.02 -0.62 -5.91
C ALA A 19 11.73 -1.71 -6.96
N ALA A 20 11.00 -2.76 -6.57
CA ALA A 20 10.68 -3.94 -7.39
C ALA A 20 9.32 -3.87 -8.09
N LEU A 21 8.50 -2.86 -7.77
CA LEU A 21 7.17 -2.63 -8.32
C LEU A 21 7.26 -1.99 -9.71
N GLU A 22 6.89 -2.75 -10.75
CA GLU A 22 6.81 -2.22 -12.11
C GLU A 22 5.46 -1.54 -12.39
N ARG A 23 4.37 -1.97 -11.74
CA ARG A 23 3.00 -1.45 -11.86
C ARG A 23 2.18 -1.72 -10.59
N GLY A 24 1.30 -0.80 -10.17
CA GLY A 24 0.36 -1.04 -9.08
C GLY A 24 -0.97 -0.29 -9.21
N ASP A 25 -2.07 -1.03 -9.11
CA ASP A 25 -3.42 -0.49 -9.14
C ASP A 25 -3.97 -0.49 -7.72
N CYS A 26 -4.34 0.69 -7.23
CA CYS A 26 -4.96 0.88 -5.93
C CYS A 26 -6.16 1.80 -6.14
N GLU A 27 -7.35 1.34 -5.80
CA GLU A 27 -8.53 2.20 -5.77
C GLU A 27 -8.56 2.87 -4.40
N SER A 28 -8.02 4.10 -4.31
CA SER A 28 -7.90 4.86 -3.07
C SER A 28 -8.34 6.31 -3.27
N PRO A 29 -8.92 6.97 -2.26
CA PRO A 29 -9.11 8.43 -2.24
C PRO A 29 -7.87 9.26 -2.64
N LEU A 30 -6.67 8.71 -2.48
CA LEU A 30 -5.41 9.36 -2.86
C LEU A 30 -4.90 9.04 -4.27
N GLY A 31 -5.49 8.09 -4.99
CA GLY A 31 -5.05 7.68 -6.32
C GLY A 31 -5.88 6.50 -6.84
N THR A 32 -6.22 6.53 -8.12
CA THR A 32 -7.14 5.55 -8.73
C THR A 32 -6.43 4.53 -9.62
N SER A 33 -5.21 4.81 -10.09
CA SER A 33 -4.31 3.86 -10.77
C SER A 33 -2.89 4.43 -10.78
N LEU A 34 -1.88 3.69 -10.31
CA LEU A 34 -0.49 4.15 -10.19
C LEU A 34 0.42 3.21 -10.99
N HIS A 35 0.48 3.42 -12.30
CA HIS A 35 1.23 2.56 -13.20
C HIS A 35 2.72 2.90 -13.26
N SER A 36 3.16 3.99 -12.60
CA SER A 36 4.56 4.42 -12.58
C SER A 36 5.19 4.45 -11.17
N LYS A 37 6.48 4.09 -11.08
CA LYS A 37 7.27 4.20 -9.85
C LYS A 37 7.26 5.62 -9.24
N PRO A 38 7.35 6.71 -10.04
CA PRO A 38 7.26 8.06 -9.50
C PRO A 38 5.90 8.36 -8.84
N ALA A 39 4.79 7.96 -9.46
CA ALA A 39 3.46 8.19 -8.91
C ALA A 39 3.25 7.40 -7.61
N LEU A 40 3.68 6.14 -7.56
CA LEU A 40 3.64 5.32 -6.35
C LEU A 40 4.49 5.91 -5.22
N ARG A 41 5.65 6.48 -5.55
CA ARG A 41 6.50 7.17 -4.58
C ARG A 41 5.82 8.40 -4.02
N LEU A 42 5.21 9.24 -4.87
CA LEU A 42 4.48 10.43 -4.42
C LEU A 42 3.30 10.04 -3.53
N TRP A 43 2.59 8.98 -3.87
CA TRP A 43 1.51 8.44 -3.05
C TRP A 43 2.01 8.00 -1.67
N CYS A 44 3.12 7.26 -1.63
CA CYS A 44 3.76 6.87 -0.38
C CYS A 44 4.20 8.08 0.45
N GLU A 45 4.82 9.08 -0.17
CA GLU A 45 5.25 10.30 0.51
C GLU A 45 4.05 11.06 1.09
N ARG A 46 2.94 11.15 0.34
CA ARG A 46 1.69 11.75 0.81
C ARG A 46 1.10 10.98 1.98
N LEU A 47 1.03 9.65 1.90
CA LEU A 47 0.57 8.81 3.02
C LEU A 47 1.38 9.02 4.29
N HIS A 48 2.71 9.14 4.18
CA HIS A 48 3.59 9.40 5.33
C HIS A 48 3.43 10.81 5.92
N ARG A 49 2.94 11.78 5.13
CA ARG A 49 2.60 13.12 5.64
C ARG A 49 1.25 13.12 6.37
N LEU A 50 0.30 12.30 5.92
CA LEU A 50 -1.02 12.19 6.55
C LEU A 50 -1.03 11.32 7.82
N LEU A 51 -0.22 10.26 7.84
CA LEU A 51 -0.11 9.33 8.95
C LEU A 51 1.28 9.44 9.59
N SER A 52 1.31 9.74 10.88
CA SER A 52 2.53 9.65 11.68
C SER A 52 2.82 8.20 12.03
N ALA A 53 4.06 7.77 11.74
CA ALA A 53 4.59 6.43 12.04
C ALA A 53 3.71 5.25 11.55
N PRO A 54 3.36 5.17 10.25
CA PRO A 54 2.57 4.07 9.72
C PRO A 54 3.30 2.74 9.90
N ARG A 55 2.60 1.75 10.44
CA ARG A 55 3.06 0.37 10.65
C ARG A 55 2.14 -0.57 9.92
N PHE A 56 2.73 -1.49 9.18
CA PHE A 56 2.00 -2.53 8.50
C PHE A 56 2.13 -3.84 9.28
N GLU A 57 1.00 -4.49 9.51
CA GLU A 57 0.91 -5.78 10.16
C GLU A 57 0.33 -6.79 9.17
N LEU A 58 1.09 -7.85 8.88
CA LEU A 58 0.64 -8.92 8.01
C LEU A 58 -0.14 -9.95 8.81
N HIS A 59 -1.33 -10.28 8.33
CA HIS A 59 -2.19 -11.27 8.94
C HIS A 59 -2.09 -12.61 8.21
N ASP A 60 -2.29 -12.60 6.89
CA ASP A 60 -2.19 -13.80 6.06
C ASP A 60 -1.38 -13.53 4.80
N VAL A 61 -0.67 -14.57 4.36
CA VAL A 61 0.02 -14.59 3.08
C VAL A 61 -0.22 -15.94 2.43
N VAL A 62 -0.90 -15.94 1.30
CA VAL A 62 -1.06 -17.09 0.42
C VAL A 62 -0.14 -16.91 -0.77
N VAL A 63 0.62 -17.95 -1.11
CA VAL A 63 1.52 -17.97 -2.25
C VAL A 63 1.20 -19.19 -3.10
N GLN A 64 1.07 -18.97 -4.41
CA GLN A 64 0.79 -20.01 -5.39
C GLN A 64 1.75 -19.87 -6.58
N GLY A 65 2.20 -21.01 -7.11
CA GLY A 65 2.95 -21.05 -8.37
C GLY A 65 4.41 -21.46 -8.22
N TRP A 66 5.14 -21.34 -9.33
CA TRP A 66 6.55 -21.71 -9.44
C TRP A 66 7.43 -20.50 -9.12
N PRO A 67 8.68 -20.67 -8.66
CA PRO A 67 9.56 -19.55 -8.28
C PRO A 67 9.75 -18.46 -9.34
N TRP A 68 9.53 -18.76 -10.62
CA TRP A 68 9.61 -17.83 -11.75
C TRP A 68 8.27 -17.26 -12.22
N ASP A 69 7.14 -17.74 -11.69
CA ASP A 69 5.78 -17.22 -11.93
C ASP A 69 4.93 -17.48 -10.68
N LEU A 70 4.91 -16.51 -9.77
CA LEU A 70 4.24 -16.57 -8.48
C LEU A 70 3.05 -15.62 -8.45
N THR A 71 1.96 -16.08 -7.84
CA THR A 71 0.84 -15.26 -7.41
C THR A 71 0.82 -15.23 -5.90
N MET A 72 0.69 -14.04 -5.32
CA MET A 72 0.58 -13.85 -3.87
C MET A 72 -0.71 -13.11 -3.55
N ALA A 73 -1.39 -13.54 -2.50
CA ALA A 73 -2.49 -12.80 -1.89
C ALA A 73 -2.12 -12.52 -0.43
N ILE A 74 -2.20 -11.27 -0.03
CA ILE A 74 -1.79 -10.78 1.27
C ILE A 74 -2.99 -10.14 1.92
N ARG A 75 -3.23 -10.45 3.20
CA ARG A 75 -4.14 -9.69 4.06
C ARG A 75 -3.31 -8.98 5.12
N ALA A 76 -3.46 -7.68 5.21
CA ALA A 76 -2.68 -6.84 6.12
C ALA A 76 -3.55 -5.76 6.77
N SER A 77 -3.05 -5.20 7.87
CA SER A 77 -3.56 -3.94 8.42
C SER A 77 -2.47 -2.89 8.46
N ILE A 78 -2.89 -1.64 8.40
CA ILE A 78 -2.05 -0.47 8.62
C ILE A 78 -2.52 0.22 9.90
N HIS A 79 -1.57 0.57 10.76
CA HIS A 79 -1.79 1.37 11.95
C HIS A 79 -0.97 2.64 11.85
N GLY A 80 -1.50 3.76 12.30
CA GLY A 80 -0.77 5.01 12.36
C GLY A 80 -1.44 5.97 13.32
N THR A 81 -0.92 7.19 13.38
CA THR A 81 -1.56 8.28 14.12
C THR A 81 -1.90 9.40 13.15
N ALA A 82 -3.14 9.88 13.18
CA ALA A 82 -3.58 11.04 12.43
C ALA A 82 -4.15 12.08 13.41
N LEU A 83 -3.60 13.29 13.40
CA LEU A 83 -4.00 14.37 14.33
C LEU A 83 -3.99 13.96 15.81
N GLY A 84 -3.04 13.12 16.22
CA GLY A 84 -2.96 12.60 17.59
C GLY A 84 -3.90 11.43 17.90
N GLU A 85 -4.82 11.08 16.99
CA GLU A 85 -5.71 9.93 17.16
C GLU A 85 -5.17 8.67 16.44
N PRO A 86 -5.41 7.47 17.01
CA PRO A 86 -5.04 6.23 16.37
C PRO A 86 -5.88 6.00 15.11
N TYR A 87 -5.21 5.69 14.01
CA TYR A 87 -5.80 5.24 12.76
C TYR A 87 -5.48 3.76 12.55
N ARG A 88 -6.48 3.00 12.09
CA ARG A 88 -6.31 1.62 11.66
C ARG A 88 -7.08 1.40 10.37
N ASN A 89 -6.46 0.76 9.37
CA ASN A 89 -7.16 0.25 8.20
C ASN A 89 -6.76 -1.18 7.90
N GLU A 90 -7.57 -1.87 7.10
CA GLU A 90 -7.26 -3.20 6.57
C GLU A 90 -7.21 -3.13 5.05
N PHE A 91 -6.32 -3.93 4.47
CA PHE A 91 -6.20 -4.05 3.03
C PHE A 91 -5.80 -5.46 2.61
N GLY A 92 -6.34 -5.87 1.47
CA GLY A 92 -5.89 -7.02 0.69
C GLY A 92 -4.95 -6.56 -0.41
N GLN A 93 -3.91 -7.33 -0.69
CA GLN A 93 -2.97 -7.05 -1.77
C GLN A 93 -2.72 -8.32 -2.58
N PHE A 94 -2.91 -8.24 -3.89
CA PHE A 94 -2.66 -9.31 -4.84
C PHE A 94 -1.47 -8.95 -5.70
N LEU A 95 -0.43 -9.78 -5.68
CA LEU A 95 0.80 -9.55 -6.41
C LEU A 95 1.02 -10.67 -7.42
N ARG A 96 1.49 -10.31 -8.61
CA ARG A 96 2.10 -11.26 -9.54
C ARG A 96 3.58 -10.99 -9.66
N LEU A 97 4.39 -12.03 -9.48
CA LEU A 97 5.83 -11.97 -9.68
C LEU A 97 6.23 -12.87 -10.85
N ARG A 98 6.95 -12.33 -11.83
CA ARG A 98 7.60 -13.11 -12.89
C ARG A 98 9.10 -12.89 -12.82
N SER A 99 9.86 -13.99 -12.87
CA SER A 99 11.34 -13.94 -12.75
C SER A 99 11.80 -13.10 -11.55
N MET A 100 11.13 -13.26 -10.40
CA MET A 100 11.39 -12.52 -9.15
C MET A 100 11.14 -11.00 -9.21
N LYS A 101 10.47 -10.47 -10.24
CA LYS A 101 10.05 -9.07 -10.35
C LYS A 101 8.54 -8.94 -10.19
N VAL A 102 8.05 -7.91 -9.52
CA VAL A 102 6.61 -7.65 -9.37
C VAL A 102 6.10 -7.03 -10.66
N THR A 103 5.27 -7.78 -11.39
CA THR A 103 4.71 -7.36 -12.69
C THR A 103 3.30 -6.77 -12.58
N GLU A 104 2.59 -7.15 -11.52
CA GLU A 104 1.23 -6.71 -11.20
C GLU A 104 1.13 -6.57 -9.68
N ASP A 105 0.48 -5.50 -9.23
CA ASP A 105 0.10 -5.28 -7.84
C ASP A 105 -1.30 -4.69 -7.84
N TYR A 106 -2.21 -5.31 -7.08
CA TYR A 106 -3.59 -4.88 -6.96
C TYR A 106 -3.97 -4.81 -5.49
N VAL A 107 -4.31 -3.61 -5.03
CA VAL A 107 -4.60 -3.34 -3.62
C VAL A 107 -6.08 -3.01 -3.45
N ILE A 108 -6.72 -3.70 -2.52
CA ILE A 108 -8.09 -3.44 -2.07
C ILE A 108 -8.00 -2.98 -0.62
N GLU A 109 -8.40 -1.75 -0.33
CA GLU A 109 -8.48 -1.23 1.03
C GLU A 109 -9.93 -0.89 1.42
N ASP A 110 -10.21 -0.73 2.71
CA ASP A 110 -11.44 -0.07 3.15
C ASP A 110 -11.34 1.43 2.83
N THR A 111 -11.75 1.77 1.61
CA THR A 111 -11.73 3.11 1.02
C THR A 111 -12.61 4.08 1.78
N GLN A 112 -13.74 3.62 2.33
CA GLN A 112 -14.62 4.49 3.12
C GLN A 112 -13.95 4.94 4.41
N ARG A 113 -13.20 4.06 5.06
CA ARG A 113 -12.45 4.41 6.28
C ARG A 113 -11.36 5.41 5.99
N PHE A 114 -10.67 5.25 4.87
CA PHE A 114 -9.65 6.21 4.45
C PHE A 114 -10.25 7.55 4.02
N GLU A 115 -11.39 7.54 3.31
CA GLU A 115 -12.10 8.76 2.95
C GLU A 115 -12.58 9.53 4.18
N ARG A 116 -13.12 8.83 5.20
CA ARG A 116 -13.47 9.46 6.48
C ARG A 116 -12.27 10.11 7.15
N LEU A 117 -11.10 9.48 7.11
CA LEU A 117 -9.86 10.08 7.60
C LEU A 117 -9.51 11.35 6.80
N CYS A 118 -9.51 11.28 5.47
CA CYS A 118 -9.20 12.43 4.62
C CYS A 118 -10.12 13.63 4.91
N ARG A 119 -11.44 13.39 5.02
CA ARG A 119 -12.41 14.45 5.35
C ARG A 119 -12.12 15.09 6.72
N ARG A 120 -11.78 14.28 7.72
CA ARG A 120 -11.39 14.77 9.06
C ARG A 120 -10.10 15.61 9.01
N LEU A 121 -9.11 15.16 8.24
CA LEU A 121 -7.85 15.87 8.05
C LEU A 121 -8.07 17.23 7.36
N VAL A 122 -8.90 17.28 6.31
CA VAL A 122 -9.29 18.53 5.65
C VAL A 122 -9.99 19.47 6.62
N ALA A 123 -10.95 18.98 7.42
CA ALA A 123 -11.66 19.79 8.41
C ALA A 123 -10.72 20.36 9.50
N ALA A 124 -9.62 19.68 9.78
CA ALA A 124 -8.57 20.14 10.70
C ALA A 124 -7.50 21.04 10.03
N GLY A 125 -7.69 21.42 8.76
CA GLY A 125 -6.79 22.31 8.03
C GLY A 125 -5.64 21.62 7.28
N VAL A 126 -5.61 20.30 7.22
CA VAL A 126 -4.60 19.56 6.43
C VAL A 126 -5.04 19.52 4.96
N ALA A 127 -4.73 20.59 4.22
CA ALA A 127 -5.11 20.76 2.82
C ALA A 127 -4.65 19.60 1.91
N GLU A 128 -3.49 19.00 2.22
CA GLU A 128 -2.97 17.85 1.48
C GLU A 128 -3.88 16.63 1.52
N ALA A 129 -4.76 16.48 2.52
CA ALA A 129 -5.71 15.37 2.56
C ALA A 129 -6.86 15.53 1.54
N GLY A 130 -7.09 16.75 1.03
CA GLY A 130 -8.13 17.07 0.05
C GLY A 130 -7.62 17.29 -1.37
N ALA A 131 -6.30 17.21 -1.60
CA ALA A 131 -5.76 17.34 -2.96
C ALA A 131 -6.25 16.19 -3.86
N GLY A 132 -6.36 16.45 -5.16
CA GLY A 132 -6.87 15.48 -6.12
C GLY A 132 -6.04 14.18 -6.21
N PRO A 133 -6.53 13.18 -6.95
CA PRO A 133 -5.82 11.92 -7.18
C PRO A 133 -4.44 12.17 -7.78
N ILE A 134 -3.45 11.40 -7.35
CA ILE A 134 -2.16 11.34 -8.05
C ILE A 134 -2.37 10.50 -9.31
N THR A 135 -2.12 11.09 -10.47
CA THR A 135 -2.16 10.42 -11.78
C THR A 135 -0.75 10.24 -12.32
N ASP A 136 -0.56 9.22 -13.15
CA ASP A 136 0.64 9.14 -13.98
C ASP A 136 0.62 10.33 -14.96
N ALA A 137 1.77 11.01 -15.11
CA ALA A 137 1.95 12.08 -16.09
C ALA A 137 2.36 11.51 -17.45
#